data_AF-A0A9Q2W958-F1
#
_entry.id   AF-A0A9Q2W958-F1
#
_cell.length_a   1.000
_cell.length_b   1.000
_cell.length_c   1.000
_cell.angle_alpha   90.00
_cell.angle_beta   90.00
_cell.angle_gamma   90.00
#
_symmetry.space_group_name_H-M   'P 1'
#
loop_
_entity.id
_entity.type
_entity.pdbx_description
1 polymer ?
#
loop_
_entity_poly.entity_id
_entity_poly.type
_entity_poly.pdbx_seq_one_letter_code
_entity_poly.pdbx_strand_id
1 'polypeptide(L)'
;MKTAIHDNSHILNPPTTTLNVSNLETRGKNARSLKSAFDAATRHFPIQELALEDLYWVLKGDHYPSPDDMRKRFPSRERMKYREKWWVIDVGGGYLRVMLFTDFERGKLFIKHTSTHAEYDKLTYLYRRTKE
;
A
#
# COMPACT_ATOMS: atom_id res chain seq x y z
N MET A 1 36.39 -25.23 29.43
CA MET A 1 37.04 -25.17 28.11
C MET A 1 35.95 -25.12 27.04
N LYS A 2 36.14 -24.25 26.03
CA LYS A 2 35.21 -24.00 24.91
C LYS A 2 35.21 -25.13 23.86
N THR A 3 34.25 -25.04 22.93
CA THR A 3 34.14 -25.54 21.52
C THR A 3 32.92 -26.49 21.37
N ALA A 4 31.74 -26.07 20.85
CA ALA A 4 31.34 -25.74 19.45
C ALA A 4 31.53 -26.96 18.48
N ILE A 5 30.64 -27.41 17.59
CA ILE A 5 29.75 -26.80 16.57
C ILE A 5 28.68 -27.86 16.07
N HIS A 6 27.63 -27.38 15.38
CA HIS A 6 26.74 -28.00 14.34
C HIS A 6 25.36 -28.50 14.81
N ASP A 7 24.21 -28.25 14.16
CA ASP A 7 23.83 -27.69 12.83
C ASP A 7 22.32 -27.34 12.91
N ASN A 8 21.90 -26.08 12.75
CA ASN A 8 21.29 -25.47 11.55
C ASN A 8 19.90 -25.99 11.12
N SER A 9 18.84 -25.30 11.55
CA SER A 9 17.62 -25.14 10.73
C SER A 9 16.89 -23.84 11.13
N HIS A 10 17.48 -22.71 10.76
CA HIS A 10 16.79 -21.41 10.79
C HIS A 10 15.72 -21.39 9.67
N ILE A 11 14.49 -21.75 10.02
CA ILE A 11 13.33 -21.28 9.26
C ILE A 11 13.20 -19.79 9.58
N LEU A 12 13.73 -18.96 8.68
CA LEU A 12 13.47 -17.53 8.62
C LEU A 12 12.00 -17.32 8.26
N ASN A 13 11.13 -17.38 9.27
CA ASN A 13 9.86 -16.70 9.20
C ASN A 13 10.17 -15.21 9.04
N PRO A 14 9.67 -14.50 8.01
CA PRO A 14 9.80 -13.05 7.98
C PRO A 14 9.12 -12.50 9.23
N PRO A 15 9.68 -11.46 9.88
CA PRO A 15 9.08 -10.88 11.07
C PRO A 15 7.66 -10.47 10.73
N THR A 16 6.69 -11.12 11.38
CA THR A 16 5.30 -10.66 11.39
C THR A 16 5.29 -9.38 12.20
N THR A 17 5.66 -8.28 11.56
CA THR A 17 5.41 -6.95 12.07
C THR A 17 3.91 -6.73 11.91
N THR A 18 3.19 -7.17 12.94
CA THR A 18 1.79 -6.80 13.16
C THR A 18 1.74 -5.28 13.16
N LEU A 19 1.41 -4.70 12.01
CA LEU A 19 0.97 -3.30 11.94
C LEU A 19 -0.26 -3.22 12.82
N ASN A 20 -0.07 -2.64 13.99
CA ASN A 20 -1.13 -2.22 14.88
C ASN A 20 -2.07 -1.32 14.06
N VAL A 21 -3.22 -1.89 13.68
CA VAL A 21 -4.24 -1.30 12.80
C VAL A 21 -5.03 -0.17 13.46
N SER A 22 -4.68 0.20 14.69
CA SER A 22 -5.27 1.30 15.43
C SER A 22 -4.47 2.59 15.24
N ASN A 23 -4.74 3.36 14.16
CA ASN A 23 -4.59 4.83 14.06
C ASN A 23 -4.33 5.35 12.62
N LEU A 24 -5.25 5.16 11.67
CA LEU A 24 -5.23 6.00 10.45
C LEU A 24 -6.61 6.52 10.02
N GLU A 25 -7.45 6.78 11.02
CA GLU A 25 -8.69 7.54 10.87
C GLU A 25 -8.64 8.79 11.73
N THR A 26 -7.80 9.74 11.35
CA THR A 26 -7.93 11.11 11.85
C THR A 26 -8.40 12.00 10.71
N ARG A 27 -9.69 12.33 10.77
CA ARG A 27 -10.28 13.54 10.18
C ARG A 27 -9.30 14.71 10.29
N GLY A 28 -8.99 15.33 9.16
CA GLY A 28 -8.87 16.78 9.11
C GLY A 28 -7.51 17.46 9.29
N LYS A 29 -6.36 16.79 9.55
CA LYS A 29 -5.05 17.49 9.60
C LYS A 29 -3.76 16.65 9.43
N ASN A 30 -3.81 15.32 9.49
CA ASN A 30 -2.61 14.45 9.48
C ASN A 30 -2.61 13.40 8.37
N ALA A 31 -3.18 13.71 7.20
CA ALA A 31 -2.98 12.83 6.05
C ALA A 31 -1.49 12.86 5.71
N ARG A 32 -0.80 11.72 5.88
CA ARG A 32 0.60 11.58 5.42
C ARG A 32 0.63 12.06 3.97
N SER A 33 1.45 13.07 3.68
CA SER A 33 1.65 13.56 2.31
C SER A 33 2.01 12.38 1.42
N LEU A 34 1.60 12.42 0.15
CA LEU A 34 1.90 11.39 -0.85
C LEU A 34 3.37 10.96 -0.74
N LYS A 35 4.28 11.94 -0.66
CA LYS A 35 5.73 11.71 -0.52
C LYS A 35 6.10 10.92 0.75
N SER A 36 5.50 11.25 1.89
CA SER A 36 5.77 10.55 3.16
C SER A 36 5.26 9.11 3.17
N ALA A 37 4.17 8.82 2.46
CA ALA A 37 3.67 7.46 2.32
C ALA A 37 4.61 6.60 1.45
N PHE A 38 5.09 7.16 0.34
CA PHE A 38 6.06 6.49 -0.52
C PHE A 38 7.43 6.33 0.16
N ASP A 39 7.94 7.34 0.85
CA ASP A 39 9.21 7.25 1.61
C ASP A 39 9.17 6.17 2.71
N ALA A 40 8.03 5.99 3.38
CA ALA A 40 7.86 4.86 4.28
C ALA A 40 7.87 3.52 3.52
N ALA A 41 7.17 3.45 2.38
CA ALA A 41 7.10 2.24 1.57
C ALA A 41 8.46 1.85 0.97
N THR A 42 9.27 2.79 0.49
CA THR A 42 10.61 2.50 -0.07
C THR A 42 11.56 1.96 0.98
N ARG A 43 11.50 2.46 2.22
CA ARG A 43 12.25 1.88 3.36
C ARG A 43 11.85 0.45 3.66
N HIS A 44 10.57 0.11 3.51
CA HIS A 44 10.08 -1.26 3.73
C HIS A 44 10.34 -2.18 2.53
N PHE A 45 10.31 -1.65 1.31
CA PHE A 45 10.47 -2.39 0.06
C PHE A 45 11.56 -1.77 -0.81
N PRO A 46 12.84 -1.81 -0.38
CA PRO A 46 13.93 -1.15 -1.09
C PRO A 46 14.15 -1.72 -2.49
N ILE A 47 13.88 -3.02 -2.69
CA ILE A 47 13.95 -3.67 -4.01
C ILE A 47 12.94 -3.06 -5.01
N GLN A 48 11.82 -2.55 -4.50
CA GLN A 48 10.73 -1.98 -5.30
C GLN A 48 10.74 -0.44 -5.28
N GLU A 49 11.83 0.17 -4.81
CA GLU A 49 11.96 1.62 -4.68
C GLU A 49 11.68 2.34 -6.01
N LEU A 50 12.29 1.87 -7.10
CA LEU A 50 12.11 2.49 -8.42
C LEU A 50 10.64 2.44 -8.89
N ALA A 51 9.95 1.32 -8.66
CA ALA A 51 8.55 1.16 -9.04
C ALA A 51 7.62 2.04 -8.18
N LEU A 52 7.97 2.19 -6.90
CA LEU A 52 7.28 3.10 -5.97
C LEU A 52 7.51 4.56 -6.35
N GLU A 53 8.72 4.92 -6.75
CA GLU A 53 9.05 6.27 -7.19
C GLU A 53 8.36 6.63 -8.51
N ASP A 54 8.34 5.71 -9.48
CA ASP A 54 7.59 5.90 -10.74
C ASP A 54 6.11 6.16 -10.46
N LEU A 55 5.49 5.33 -9.61
CA LEU A 55 4.10 5.54 -9.22
C LEU A 55 3.90 6.90 -8.54
N TYR A 56 4.83 7.32 -7.66
CA TYR A 56 4.76 8.63 -7.03
C TYR A 56 4.78 9.77 -8.05
N TRP A 57 5.66 9.72 -9.05
CA TRP A 57 5.74 10.75 -10.08
C TRP A 57 4.49 10.79 -10.95
N VAL A 58 3.94 9.62 -11.32
CA VAL A 58 2.67 9.53 -12.06
C VAL A 58 1.53 10.14 -11.25
N LEU A 59 1.37 9.74 -9.98
CA LEU A 59 0.29 10.26 -9.13
C LEU A 59 0.46 11.74 -8.76
N LYS A 60 1.69 12.26 -8.75
CA LYS A 60 1.97 13.67 -8.49
C LYS A 60 1.77 14.55 -9.73
N GLY A 61 2.11 14.03 -10.91
CA GLY A 61 2.05 14.76 -12.18
C GLY A 61 0.65 14.78 -12.80
N ASP A 62 -0.14 13.72 -12.60
CA ASP A 62 -1.48 13.61 -13.17
C ASP A 62 -2.56 14.14 -12.21
N HIS A 63 -3.50 14.90 -12.77
CA HIS A 63 -4.78 15.15 -12.14
C HIS A 63 -5.79 14.18 -12.76
N TYR A 64 -6.42 13.34 -11.94
CA TYR A 64 -7.51 12.47 -12.38
C TYR A 64 -8.84 13.10 -11.99
N PRO A 65 -9.56 13.78 -12.90
CA PRO A 65 -10.85 14.40 -12.58
C PRO A 65 -11.97 13.37 -12.50
N SER A 66 -11.72 12.14 -12.96
CA SER A 66 -12.72 11.07 -13.00
C SER A 66 -12.06 9.68 -12.90
N PRO A 67 -12.80 8.68 -12.40
CA PRO A 67 -12.30 7.31 -12.29
C PRO A 67 -11.92 6.70 -13.64
N ASP A 68 -12.56 7.14 -14.73
CA ASP A 68 -12.27 6.68 -16.09
C ASP A 68 -10.88 7.15 -16.56
N ASP A 69 -10.52 8.40 -16.33
CA ASP A 69 -9.19 8.92 -16.68
C ASP A 69 -8.08 8.23 -15.89
N MET A 70 -8.34 7.99 -14.60
CA MET A 70 -7.42 7.19 -13.80
C MET A 70 -7.33 5.77 -14.39
N ARG A 71 -8.43 5.18 -14.89
CA ARG A 71 -8.47 3.80 -15.42
C ARG A 71 -7.70 3.67 -16.73
N LYS A 72 -7.68 4.71 -17.57
CA LYS A 72 -6.82 4.76 -18.76
C LYS A 72 -5.34 4.65 -18.39
N ARG A 73 -4.93 5.28 -17.28
CA ARG A 73 -3.53 5.27 -16.83
C ARG A 73 -3.12 4.00 -16.07
N PHE A 74 -4.05 3.42 -15.30
CA PHE A 74 -3.86 2.18 -14.55
C PHE A 74 -4.96 1.17 -14.90
N PRO A 75 -4.81 0.42 -16.01
CA PRO A 75 -5.83 -0.52 -16.47
C PRO A 75 -6.04 -1.70 -15.50
N SER A 76 -5.01 -2.08 -14.75
CA SER A 76 -5.08 -3.15 -13.74
C SER A 76 -5.68 -2.71 -12.40
N ARG A 77 -6.09 -1.43 -12.27
CA ARG A 77 -6.55 -0.92 -10.97
C ARG A 77 -7.89 -1.52 -10.58
N GLU A 78 -7.90 -2.16 -9.42
CA GLU A 78 -9.10 -2.77 -8.85
C GLU A 78 -9.82 -1.77 -7.93
N ARG A 79 -11.15 -1.68 -8.05
CA ARG A 79 -11.97 -0.95 -7.06
C ARG A 79 -12.20 -1.86 -5.85
N MET A 80 -11.87 -1.37 -4.64
CA MET A 80 -12.07 -2.16 -3.42
C MET A 80 -13.56 -2.34 -3.15
N LYS A 81 -14.03 -3.59 -3.06
CA LYS A 81 -15.46 -3.92 -2.94
C LYS A 81 -16.10 -3.44 -1.62
N TYR A 82 -15.31 -3.32 -0.56
CA TYR A 82 -15.81 -3.07 0.81
C TYR A 82 -15.68 -1.61 1.27
N ARG A 83 -14.96 -0.77 0.51
CA ARG A 83 -14.70 0.63 0.88
C ARG A 83 -14.94 1.53 -0.32
N GLU A 84 -15.86 2.49 -0.17
CA GLU A 84 -16.14 3.48 -1.20
C GLU A 84 -14.94 4.41 -1.41
N LYS A 85 -14.70 4.81 -2.68
CA LYS A 85 -13.58 5.69 -3.07
C LYS A 85 -12.18 5.11 -2.81
N TRP A 86 -12.06 3.82 -2.48
CA TRP A 86 -10.78 3.11 -2.35
C TRP A 86 -10.44 2.31 -3.60
N TRP A 87 -9.17 2.36 -3.96
CA TRP A 87 -8.64 1.74 -5.16
C TRP A 87 -7.32 1.06 -4.88
N VAL A 88 -7.04 0.00 -5.63
CA VAL A 88 -5.84 -0.83 -5.48
C VAL A 88 -5.08 -0.83 -6.79
N ILE A 89 -3.84 -0.34 -6.78
CA ILE A 89 -2.95 -0.31 -7.94
C ILE A 89 -1.84 -1.36 -7.74
N ASP A 90 -1.56 -2.12 -8.80
CA ASP A 90 -0.40 -3.00 -8.88
C ASP A 90 0.88 -2.22 -9.16
N VAL A 91 1.92 -2.49 -8.37
CA VAL A 91 3.23 -1.84 -8.49
C VAL A 91 4.33 -2.89 -8.59
N GLY A 92 5.37 -2.58 -9.37
CA GLY A 92 6.54 -3.44 -9.51
C GLY A 92 6.25 -4.76 -10.23
N GLY A 93 5.28 -4.80 -11.14
CA GLY A 93 4.87 -6.03 -11.83
C GLY A 93 3.93 -6.93 -11.01
N GLY A 94 3.20 -6.36 -10.05
CA GLY A 94 2.21 -7.08 -9.22
C GLY A 94 2.76 -7.63 -7.90
N TYR A 95 4.02 -7.32 -7.56
CA TYR A 95 4.60 -7.68 -6.26
C TYR A 95 3.99 -6.89 -5.10
N LEU A 96 3.63 -5.63 -5.35
CA LEU A 96 3.02 -4.74 -4.36
C LEU A 96 1.63 -4.28 -4.82
N ARG A 97 0.73 -4.17 -3.84
CA ARG A 97 -0.59 -3.58 -3.93
C ARG A 97 -0.58 -2.26 -3.16
N VAL A 98 -0.76 -1.16 -3.87
CA VAL A 98 -0.92 0.17 -3.26
C VAL A 98 -2.39 0.49 -3.17
N MET A 99 -2.90 0.54 -1.94
CA MET A 99 -4.25 0.98 -1.63
C MET A 99 -4.27 2.48 -1.43
N LEU A 100 -5.07 3.15 -2.23
CA LEU A 100 -5.25 4.59 -2.17
C LEU A 100 -6.72 4.95 -2.08
N PHE A 101 -6.99 6.04 -1.38
CA PHE A 101 -8.26 6.73 -1.40
C PHE A 101 -8.16 7.87 -2.40
N THR A 102 -9.13 7.97 -3.31
CA THR A 102 -9.26 9.17 -4.15
C THR A 102 -10.68 9.69 -4.17
N ASP A 103 -10.78 10.99 -3.97
CA ASP A 103 -11.99 11.76 -4.08
C ASP A 103 -11.90 12.65 -5.32
N PHE A 104 -12.39 12.13 -6.44
CA PHE A 104 -12.36 12.80 -7.75
C PHE A 104 -13.05 14.15 -7.72
N GLU A 105 -14.18 14.27 -6.99
CA GLU A 105 -14.95 15.51 -6.87
C GLU A 105 -14.16 16.63 -6.20
N ARG A 106 -13.26 16.26 -5.28
CA ARG A 106 -12.42 17.20 -4.53
C ARG A 106 -10.98 17.24 -5.02
N GLY A 107 -10.63 16.44 -6.03
CA GLY A 107 -9.25 16.26 -6.51
C GLY A 107 -8.29 15.77 -5.43
N LYS A 108 -8.76 15.03 -4.42
CA LYS A 108 -7.92 14.56 -3.31
C LYS A 108 -7.48 13.13 -3.53
N LEU A 109 -6.20 12.84 -3.29
CA LEU A 109 -5.65 11.50 -3.34
C LEU A 109 -4.75 11.25 -2.13
N PHE A 110 -4.93 10.11 -1.48
CA PHE A 110 -4.16 9.70 -0.31
C PHE A 110 -3.79 8.23 -0.39
N ILE A 111 -2.54 7.90 -0.10
CA ILE A 111 -2.12 6.51 0.07
C ILE A 111 -2.52 6.05 1.46
N LYS A 112 -3.22 4.91 1.52
CA LYS A 112 -3.62 4.27 2.77
C LYS A 112 -2.59 3.21 3.16
N HIS A 113 -2.33 2.27 2.27
CA HIS A 113 -1.44 1.14 2.53
C HIS A 113 -0.63 0.78 1.29
N THR A 114 0.64 0.45 1.49
CA THR A 114 1.47 -0.24 0.49
C THR A 114 1.82 -1.59 1.07
N SER A 115 1.40 -2.66 0.40
CA SER A 115 1.43 -4.00 0.97
C SER A 115 1.72 -5.03 -0.11
N THR A 116 2.24 -6.18 0.28
CA THR A 116 2.36 -7.35 -0.60
C THR A 116 1.00 -7.98 -0.87
N HIS A 117 0.92 -8.90 -1.82
CA HIS A 117 -0.30 -9.67 -2.09
C HIS A 117 -0.83 -10.41 -0.84
N ALA A 118 0.07 -11.01 -0.06
CA ALA A 118 -0.30 -11.76 1.15
C ALA A 118 -0.86 -10.85 2.25
N GLU A 119 -0.32 -9.64 2.38
CA GLU A 119 -0.83 -8.64 3.33
C GLU A 119 -2.15 -8.03 2.86
N TYR A 120 -2.31 -7.79 1.54
CA TYR A 120 -3.56 -7.34 0.96
C TYR A 120 -4.71 -8.31 1.24
N ASP A 121 -4.47 -9.62 1.16
CA ASP A 121 -5.47 -10.63 1.50
C ASP A 121 -5.92 -10.50 2.97
N LYS A 122 -4.96 -10.41 3.90
CA LYS A 122 -5.24 -10.19 5.33
C LYS A 122 -6.03 -8.91 5.58
N LEU A 123 -5.67 -7.81 4.91
CA LEU A 123 -6.38 -6.54 5.02
C LEU A 123 -7.79 -6.64 4.44
N THR A 124 -7.95 -7.30 3.30
CA THR A 124 -9.27 -7.55 2.69
C THR A 124 -10.15 -8.38 3.62
N TYR A 125 -9.59 -9.42 4.25
CA TYR A 125 -10.29 -10.22 5.24
C TYR A 125 -10.69 -9.40 6.47
N LEU A 126 -9.81 -8.52 6.96
CA LEU A 126 -10.09 -7.61 8.07
C LEU A 126 -11.25 -6.67 7.71
N TYR A 127 -11.15 -5.91 6.61
CA TYR A 127 -12.17 -4.96 6.18
C TYR A 127 -13.49 -5.62 5.79
N ARG A 128 -13.48 -6.88 5.35
CA ARG A 128 -14.71 -7.64 5.16
C ARG A 128 -15.49 -7.83 6.47
N ARG A 129 -14.78 -7.95 7.60
CA ARG A 129 -15.37 -8.20 8.92
C ARG A 129 -15.68 -6.90 9.68
N THR A 130 -14.87 -5.86 9.49
CA THR A 130 -15.14 -4.52 9.98
C THR A 130 -15.82 -3.69 8.89
N LYS A 131 -17.13 -3.89 8.73
CA LYS A 131 -17.98 -2.90 8.07
C LYS A 131 -18.12 -1.71 9.01
N GLU A 132 -17.37 -0.65 8.75
CA GLU A 132 -17.70 0.69 9.21
C GLU A 132 -18.57 1.38 8.17
#